data_AF-A0A522E9E3-F1
#
_entry.id   AF-A0A522E9E3-F1
#
_cell.length_a   1.000
_cell.length_b   1.000
_cell.length_c   1.000
_cell.angle_alpha   90.00
_cell.angle_beta   90.00
_cell.angle_gamma   90.00
#
_symmetry.space_group_name_H-M   'P 1'
#
loop_
_entity.id
_entity.type
_entity.pdbx_description
1 polymer ?
#
loop_
_entity_poly.entity_id
_entity_poly.type
_entity_poly.pdbx_seq_one_letter_code
_entity_poly.pdbx_strand_id
1 'polypeptide(L)' 'MLKNRFIKQLLGSFLDLAPILAVVLVFQVLIIRQPVPDAGQMIFGTLLVVLGLA' A
#
# COMPACT_ATOMS: atom_id res chain seq x y z
N MET A 1 22.72 -17.04 0.17
CA MET A 1 22.63 -15.92 -0.81
C MET A 1 21.19 -15.54 -1.22
N LEU A 2 20.11 -16.11 -0.66
CA LEU A 2 18.72 -15.78 -1.05
C LEU A 2 18.06 -14.58 -0.32
N LYS A 3 18.65 -14.09 0.78
CA LYS A 3 17.99 -13.11 1.66
C LYS A 3 17.70 -11.75 1.00
N ASN A 4 18.48 -11.37 -0.02
CA ASN A 4 18.37 -10.03 -0.61
C ASN A 4 17.37 -9.91 -1.77
N ARG A 5 17.10 -10.97 -2.55
CA ARG A 5 16.21 -10.85 -3.72
C ARG A 5 14.74 -10.76 -3.34
N PHE A 6 14.31 -11.61 -2.41
CA PHE A 6 12.91 -11.63 -1.97
C PHE A 6 12.52 -10.34 -1.24
N ILE A 7 13.41 -9.83 -0.37
CA ILE A 7 13.23 -8.54 0.30
C ILE A 7 13.25 -7.38 -0.73
N LYS A 8 14.09 -7.45 -1.78
CA LYS A 8 14.09 -6.43 -2.84
C LYS A 8 12.79 -6.42 -3.65
N GLN A 9 12.22 -7.58 -3.93
CA GLN A 9 10.95 -7.69 -4.65
C GLN A 9 9.79 -7.19 -3.80
N LEU A 10 9.71 -7.59 -2.53
CA LEU A 10 8.72 -7.07 -1.58
C LEU A 10 8.81 -5.54 -1.41
N LEU A 11 10.03 -5.00 -1.29
CA LEU A 11 10.25 -3.55 -1.24
C LEU A 11 9.86 -2.86 -2.55
N GLY A 12 10.15 -3.48 -3.70
CA GLY A 12 9.74 -2.98 -5.01
C GLY A 12 8.23 -2.86 -5.13
N SER A 13 7.50 -3.95 -4.86
CA SER A 13 6.03 -3.95 -4.89
C SER A 13 5.42 -2.99 -3.86
N PHE A 14 6.05 -2.82 -2.69
CA PHE A 14 5.60 -1.84 -1.70
C PHE A 14 5.80 -0.39 -2.18
N LEU A 15 6.92 -0.11 -2.84
CA LEU A 15 7.18 1.19 -3.46
C LEU A 15 6.23 1.50 -4.62
N ASP A 16 5.78 0.49 -5.37
CA ASP A 16 4.77 0.65 -6.42
C ASP A 16 3.39 1.03 -5.84
N LEU A 17 3.09 0.55 -4.63
CA LEU A 17 1.86 0.89 -3.90
C LEU A 17 1.94 2.20 -3.13
N ALA A 18 3.14 2.65 -2.77
CA ALA A 18 3.38 3.90 -2.06
C ALA A 18 2.71 5.13 -2.71
N PRO A 19 2.80 5.39 -4.02
CA PRO A 19 2.12 6.53 -4.64
C PRO A 19 0.60 6.44 -4.56
N ILE A 20 0.02 5.24 -4.65
CA ILE A 20 -1.42 5.02 -4.50
C ILE A 20 -1.85 5.36 -3.07
N LEU A 21 -1.15 4.81 -2.07
CA LEU A 21 -1.42 5.08 -0.65
C LEU A 21 -1.23 6.57 -0.32
N ALA A 22 -0.21 7.22 -0.89
CA ALA A 22 0.05 8.64 -0.69
C ALA A 22 -1.10 9.50 -1.22
N VAL A 23 -1.58 9.25 -2.45
CA VAL A 23 -2.73 9.95 -3.02
C VAL A 23 -3.96 9.75 -2.14
N VAL A 24 -4.26 8.50 -1.77
CA VAL A 24 -5.42 8.17 -0.94
C VAL A 24 -5.36 8.90 0.40
N LEU A 25 -4.21 8.90 1.10
CA LEU A 25 -4.06 9.63 2.36
C LEU A 25 -4.18 11.15 2.20
N VAL A 26 -3.62 11.74 1.14
CA VAL A 26 -3.74 13.17 0.86
C VAL A 26 -5.21 13.55 0.67
N PHE A 27 -5.95 12.81 -0.16
CA PHE A 27 -7.36 13.10 -0.39
C PHE A 27 -8.18 12.92 0.89
N GLN A 28 -7.96 11.85 1.65
CA GLN A 28 -8.76 11.56 2.84
C GLN A 28 -8.47 12.54 4.00
N VAL A 29 -7.20 12.86 4.26
CA VAL A 29 -6.80 13.68 5.40
C VAL A 29 -6.82 15.18 5.08
N LEU A 30 -6.27 15.60 3.94
CA LEU A 30 -6.12 17.03 3.62
C LEU A 30 -7.34 17.63 2.93
N ILE A 31 -7.99 16.88 2.03
CA ILE A 31 -9.12 17.40 1.24
C ILE A 31 -10.45 17.08 1.93
N ILE A 32 -10.70 15.81 2.19
CA ILE A 32 -11.97 15.31 2.73
C ILE A 32 -12.06 15.57 4.25
N ARG A 33 -10.91 15.67 4.94
CA ARG A 33 -10.77 15.87 6.40
C ARG A 33 -11.53 14.82 7.22
N GLN A 34 -11.60 13.61 6.70
CA GLN A 34 -12.24 12.48 7.36
C GLN A 34 -11.15 11.45 7.71
N PRO A 35 -11.18 10.88 8.92
CA PRO A 35 -10.33 9.73 9.21
C PRO A 35 -10.68 8.61 8.25
N VAL A 36 -9.67 7.83 7.84
CA VAL A 36 -9.83 6.83 6.78
C VAL A 36 -10.98 5.88 7.12
N PRO A 37 -12.15 5.98 6.44
CA PRO A 37 -13.26 5.09 6.72
C PRO A 37 -12.84 3.69 6.29
N ASP A 38 -13.21 2.71 7.12
CA ASP A 38 -12.93 1.29 6.83
C ASP A 38 -11.47 0.99 6.50
N ALA A 39 -10.52 1.59 7.24
CA ALA A 39 -9.08 1.32 7.10
C ALA A 39 -8.75 -0.18 7.09
N GLY A 40 -9.55 -1.03 7.76
CA GLY A 40 -9.44 -2.49 7.68
C GLY A 40 -9.68 -3.07 6.28
N GLN A 41 -10.71 -2.61 5.56
CA GLN A 41 -10.95 -3.00 4.17
C GLN A 41 -9.85 -2.49 3.25
N MET A 42 -9.36 -1.27 3.48
CA MET A 42 -8.25 -0.70 2.71
C MET A 42 -6.95 -1.51 2.89
N ILE A 43 -6.63 -1.94 4.11
CA ILE A 43 -5.50 -2.82 4.39
C ILE A 43 -5.70 -4.18 3.71
N PHE A 44 -6.90 -4.76 3.79
CA PHE A 44 -7.21 -6.04 3.16
C PHE A 44 -7.07 -5.99 1.63
N GLY A 45 -7.59 -4.93 1.00
CA GLY A 45 -7.41 -4.69 -0.43
C GLY A 45 -5.94 -4.50 -0.81
N THR A 46 -5.16 -3.77 0.01
CA THR A 46 -3.72 -3.59 -0.23
C THR A 46 -2.97 -4.92 -0.14
N LEU A 47 -3.29 -5.77 0.84
CA LEU A 47 -2.72 -7.12 0.95
C LEU A 47 -3.03 -7.98 -0.28
N LEU A 48 -4.27 -7.94 -0.79
CA LEU A 48 -4.65 -8.66 -2.01
C LEU A 48 -3.85 -8.20 -3.23
N VAL A 49 -3.59 -6.89 -3.36
CA VAL A 49 -2.78 -6.36 -4.47
C VAL A 49 -1.32 -6.78 -4.34
N VAL A 50 -0.73 -6.73 -3.13
CA VAL A 50 0.64 -7.22 -2.89
C VAL A 50 0.75 -8.70 -3.24
N LEU A 51 -0.22 -9.52 -2.83
CA LEU A 51 -0.25 -10.95 -3.13
C LEU A 51 -0.45 -11.24 -4.62
N GLY A 52 -1.17 -10.39 -5.35
CA GLY A 52 -1.37 -10.53 -6.80
C GLY A 52 -0.18 -10.09 -7.65
N LEU A 53 0.69 -9.22 -7.13
CA LEU A 53 1.91 -8.76 -7.80
C LEU A 53 3.16 -9.62 -7.51
N ALA A 54 3.15 -10.39 -6.41
CA ALA A 54 4.25 -11.26 -5.98
C ALA A 54 4.21 -12.63 -6.67
#